data_AF-A0A485LUP7-F1
#
_entry.id   AF-A0A485LUP7-F1
#
_cell.length_a   1.000
_cell.length_b   1.000
_cell.length_c   1.000
_cell.angle_alpha   90.00
_cell.angle_beta   90.00
_cell.angle_gamma   90.00
#
_symmetry.space_group_name_H-M   'P 1'
#
loop_
_entity.id
_entity.type
_entity.pdbx_description
1 polymer ?
#
loop_
_entity_poly.entity_id
_entity_poly.type
_entity_poly.pdbx_seq_one_letter_code
_entity_poly.pdbx_strand_id
1 'polypeptide(L)'
;MKKQRIYCPYCGDPVVHRQMEGKMRDFCMQCTHVFYENPLPVASSIVVNENREVLLVKRKNEPYRGMWCLPIGFAEADEEVKDAALRELREEAGIEGKVVRLVDVDTIDNYFYGSLAIVTYEVRPIGGAPAAGDDAEDVRFFPVSELPPLAWSSNEKAIRLYIDFYRDTWAMIDSYRQLFPEIDALALGDMAQGAQGQKNFLSNVLVAIIEKNAAEITREWVHEVRTRIPVLSVHAEYLGEMNRKVLKAVRQGLQERGGSFDYLRFKDNGRDLRRLDIGFPDVLNAMALSRKSIWMHVIRKKILSSPMEIYITLELNNRIIFLYDRIIYHLSAGYME
;
A
#
# COMPACT_ATOMS: atom_id res chain seq x y z
N MET A 1 23.41 31.91 -15.72
CA MET A 1 24.25 32.24 -16.90
C MET A 1 25.07 31.01 -17.25
N LYS A 2 24.79 30.37 -18.39
CA LYS A 2 25.52 29.16 -18.81
C LYS A 2 26.99 29.54 -19.06
N LYS A 3 27.93 28.92 -18.34
CA LYS A 3 29.36 29.20 -18.51
C LYS A 3 29.78 28.72 -19.91
N GLN A 4 30.23 29.63 -20.77
CA GLN A 4 30.72 29.29 -22.11
C GLN A 4 32.11 28.66 -22.02
N ARG A 5 32.33 27.58 -22.77
CA ARG A 5 33.65 26.94 -22.86
C ARG A 5 34.51 27.69 -23.88
N ILE A 6 35.51 28.41 -23.40
CA ILE A 6 36.43 29.19 -24.25
C ILE A 6 37.60 28.33 -24.74
N TYR A 7 38.09 27.40 -23.90
CA TYR A 7 39.24 26.54 -24.19
C TYR A 7 38.93 25.06 -24.00
N CYS A 8 39.59 24.21 -24.78
CA CYS A 8 39.46 22.75 -24.72
C CYS A 8 40.14 22.21 -23.45
N PRO A 9 39.44 21.48 -22.56
CA PRO A 9 40.05 20.90 -21.37
C PRO A 9 41.09 19.81 -21.66
N TYR A 10 41.12 19.25 -22.88
CA TYR A 10 42.05 18.18 -23.24
C TYR A 10 43.37 18.69 -23.83
N CYS A 11 43.35 19.77 -24.62
CA CYS A 11 44.54 20.26 -25.34
C CYS A 11 44.83 21.75 -25.16
N GLY A 12 43.96 22.52 -24.48
CA GLY A 12 44.13 23.95 -24.24
C GLY A 12 43.79 24.87 -25.42
N ASP A 13 43.50 24.32 -26.61
CA ASP A 13 43.18 25.10 -27.81
C ASP A 13 41.80 25.78 -27.72
N PRO A 14 41.57 26.94 -28.34
CA PRO A 14 40.26 27.59 -28.35
C PRO A 14 39.16 26.69 -28.93
N VAL A 15 37.98 26.75 -28.32
CA VAL A 15 36.79 26.02 -28.80
C VAL A 15 36.02 26.90 -29.78
N VAL A 16 35.57 26.30 -30.88
CA VAL A 16 34.72 26.94 -31.89
C VAL A 16 33.32 26.34 -31.84
N HIS A 17 32.32 27.07 -32.33
CA HIS A 17 30.96 26.54 -32.47
C HIS A 17 30.75 26.05 -33.91
N ARG A 18 30.47 24.75 -34.07
CA ARG A 18 30.27 24.12 -35.38
C ARG A 18 28.87 23.51 -35.47
N GLN A 19 28.22 23.68 -36.63
CA GLN A 19 26.96 22.99 -36.89
C GLN A 19 27.25 21.52 -37.18
N MET A 20 26.71 20.65 -36.34
CA MET A 20 26.84 19.20 -36.46
C MET A 20 25.46 18.59 -36.18
N GLU A 21 24.96 17.74 -37.08
CA GLU A 21 23.65 17.08 -36.95
C GLU A 21 22.50 18.05 -36.65
N GLY A 22 22.52 19.23 -37.28
CA GLY A 22 21.48 20.26 -37.10
C GLY A 22 21.55 21.05 -35.79
N LYS A 23 22.50 20.78 -34.89
CA LYS A 23 22.72 21.56 -33.65
C LYS A 23 24.08 22.27 -33.69
N MET A 24 24.14 23.48 -33.11
CA MET A 24 25.41 24.14 -32.85
C MET A 24 26.06 23.48 -31.63
N ARG A 25 27.31 23.05 -31.79
CA ARG A 25 28.06 22.38 -30.73
C ARG A 25 29.44 22.98 -30.58
N ASP A 26 29.92 22.96 -29.34
CA ASP A 26 31.31 23.24 -29.01
C ASP A 26 32.21 22.16 -29.63
N PHE A 27 33.20 22.60 -30.39
CA PHE A 27 34.12 21.73 -31.13
C PHE A 27 35.55 22.24 -30.99
N CYS A 28 36.50 21.35 -30.69
CA CYS A 28 37.92 21.68 -30.72
C CYS A 28 38.50 21.34 -32.10
N MET A 29 39.10 22.32 -32.79
CA MET A 29 39.71 22.09 -34.11
C MET A 29 40.99 21.27 -34.03
N GLN A 30 41.74 21.38 -32.93
CA GLN A 30 43.02 20.70 -32.76
C GLN A 30 42.89 19.20 -32.44
N CYS A 31 42.10 18.83 -31.44
CA CYS A 31 41.93 17.42 -31.04
C CYS A 31 40.63 16.78 -31.56
N THR A 32 39.90 17.50 -32.42
CA THR A 32 38.63 17.09 -33.06
C THR A 32 37.52 16.65 -32.09
N HIS A 33 37.63 17.01 -30.82
CA HIS A 33 36.65 16.63 -29.80
C HIS A 33 35.36 17.46 -29.93
N VAL A 34 34.22 16.77 -29.87
CA VAL A 34 32.87 17.37 -29.84
C VAL A 34 32.38 17.38 -28.41
N PHE A 35 32.03 18.56 -27.89
CA PHE A 35 31.44 18.66 -26.56
C PHE A 35 29.92 18.66 -26.66
N TYR A 36 29.31 17.69 -26.01
CA TYR A 36 27.86 17.59 -25.89
C TYR A 36 27.38 18.32 -24.64
N GLU A 37 26.32 19.10 -24.79
CA GLU A 37 25.61 19.70 -23.65
C GLU A 37 24.44 18.78 -23.29
N ASN A 38 24.62 18.02 -22.22
CA ASN A 38 23.59 17.13 -21.68
C ASN A 38 22.88 17.81 -20.49
N PRO A 39 21.60 17.47 -20.22
CA PRO A 39 20.96 17.86 -18.98
C PRO A 39 21.73 17.35 -17.76
N LEU A 40 21.85 18.17 -16.72
CA LEU A 40 22.51 17.75 -15.48
C LEU A 40 21.58 16.78 -14.71
N PRO A 41 22.10 15.63 -14.23
CA PRO A 41 21.31 14.68 -13.47
C PRO A 41 21.03 15.21 -12.06
N VAL A 42 19.75 15.20 -11.69
CA VAL A 42 19.26 15.64 -10.39
C VAL A 42 18.39 14.53 -9.81
N ALA A 43 18.67 14.16 -8.57
CA ALA A 43 17.98 13.10 -7.86
C ALA A 43 17.00 13.70 -6.85
N SER A 44 15.76 13.20 -6.80
CA SER A 44 14.67 13.70 -5.96
C SER A 44 13.97 12.55 -5.23
N SER A 45 13.48 12.81 -4.01
CA SER A 45 12.85 11.79 -3.16
C SER A 45 11.44 12.18 -2.72
N ILE A 46 10.47 11.29 -2.90
CA ILE A 46 9.14 11.37 -2.30
C ILE A 46 9.08 10.42 -1.10
N VAL A 47 8.87 10.99 0.08
CA VAL A 47 8.62 10.27 1.33
C VAL A 47 7.24 10.67 1.83
N VAL A 48 6.34 9.71 1.98
CA VAL A 48 4.98 9.93 2.49
C VAL A 48 4.74 9.08 3.73
N ASN A 49 4.24 9.70 4.79
CA ASN A 49 3.93 9.01 6.04
C ASN A 49 2.54 8.35 6.01
N GLU A 50 2.18 7.65 7.09
CA GLU A 50 0.90 6.94 7.21
C GLU A 50 -0.33 7.86 7.17
N ASN A 51 -0.15 9.14 7.50
CA ASN A 51 -1.20 10.17 7.46
C ASN A 51 -1.40 10.77 6.06
N ARG A 52 -0.70 10.25 5.03
CA ARG A 52 -0.68 10.79 3.67
C ARG A 52 -0.13 12.21 3.63
N GLU A 53 0.93 12.45 4.40
CA GLU A 53 1.66 13.70 4.38
C GLU A 53 3.02 13.47 3.71
N VAL A 54 3.38 14.33 2.76
CA VAL A 54 4.64 14.29 2.03
C VAL A 54 5.70 15.13 2.75
N LEU A 55 6.92 14.61 2.87
CA LEU A 55 8.06 15.33 3.40
C LEU A 55 8.54 16.37 2.39
N LEU A 56 8.62 17.62 2.83
CA LEU A 56 9.19 18.72 2.05
C LEU A 56 10.31 19.39 2.85
N VAL A 57 11.28 19.94 2.13
CA VAL A 57 12.35 20.80 2.65
C VAL A 57 12.18 22.21 2.12
N LYS A 58 12.52 23.21 2.94
CA LYS A 58 12.47 24.62 2.57
C LYS A 58 13.86 25.09 2.18
N ARG A 59 14.03 25.63 0.98
CA ARG A 59 15.35 25.97 0.42
C ARG A 59 16.00 27.17 1.13
N LYS A 60 17.26 27.04 1.56
CA LYS A 60 18.07 28.19 2.06
C LYS A 60 18.65 29.07 0.96
N ASN A 61 18.93 28.50 -0.20
CA ASN A 61 19.75 29.10 -1.25
C ASN A 61 18.96 29.40 -2.52
N GLU A 62 19.46 30.35 -3.32
CA GLU A 62 18.93 30.60 -4.67
C GLU A 62 19.28 29.45 -5.63
N PRO A 63 18.48 29.20 -6.68
CA PRO A 63 17.19 29.83 -6.98
C PRO A 63 16.07 29.37 -6.02
N TYR A 64 14.99 30.14 -5.93
CA TYR A 64 13.77 29.81 -5.16
C TYR A 64 14.00 29.72 -3.65
N ARG A 65 14.86 30.60 -3.12
CA ARG A 65 15.09 30.69 -1.68
C ARG A 65 13.77 30.89 -0.93
N GLY A 66 13.58 30.13 0.14
CA GLY A 66 12.39 30.17 1.00
C GLY A 66 11.18 29.39 0.47
N MET A 67 11.25 28.82 -0.73
CA MET A 67 10.21 27.93 -1.27
C MET A 67 10.41 26.50 -0.80
N TRP A 68 9.33 25.72 -0.79
CA TRP A 68 9.34 24.30 -0.45
C TRP A 68 9.59 23.43 -1.68
N CYS A 69 10.22 22.29 -1.47
CA CYS A 69 10.44 21.29 -2.51
C CYS A 69 10.56 19.89 -1.90
N LEU A 70 10.52 18.88 -2.76
CA LEU A 70 11.00 17.55 -2.38
C LEU A 70 12.50 17.63 -2.05
N PRO A 71 13.02 16.77 -1.15
CA PRO A 71 14.46 16.60 -1.00
C PRO A 71 15.09 16.27 -2.35
N ILE A 72 16.07 17.08 -2.78
CA ILE A 72 16.54 17.09 -4.16
C ILE A 72 17.94 17.69 -4.31
N GLY A 73 18.81 17.00 -5.04
CA GLY A 73 20.17 17.48 -5.30
C GLY A 73 20.82 16.85 -6.53
N PHE A 74 22.03 17.30 -6.85
CA PHE A 74 22.75 16.81 -8.02
C PHE A 74 23.35 15.43 -7.74
N ALA A 75 23.30 14.54 -8.73
CA ALA A 75 24.03 13.30 -8.66
C ALA A 75 25.52 13.54 -8.95
N GLU A 76 26.40 12.99 -8.12
CA GLU A 76 27.84 13.00 -8.35
C GLU A 76 28.26 11.92 -9.38
N ALA A 77 29.46 12.06 -9.93
CA ALA A 77 29.92 11.23 -11.05
C ALA A 77 30.25 9.78 -10.66
N ASP A 78 30.47 9.51 -9.37
CA ASP A 78 30.90 8.24 -8.80
C ASP A 78 29.80 7.50 -8.03
N GLU A 79 28.55 7.99 -8.08
CA GLU A 79 27.39 7.36 -7.43
C GLU A 79 26.26 7.03 -8.43
N GLU A 80 25.37 6.11 -8.05
CA GLU A 80 24.12 5.92 -8.79
C GLU A 80 23.11 7.02 -8.44
N VAL A 81 22.27 7.43 -9.41
CA VAL A 81 21.26 8.49 -9.19
C VAL A 81 20.29 8.17 -8.05
N LYS A 82 19.99 6.87 -7.84
CA LYS A 82 19.14 6.43 -6.73
C LYS A 82 19.85 6.59 -5.37
N ASP A 83 21.17 6.46 -5.33
CA ASP A 83 21.97 6.60 -4.12
C ASP A 83 22.17 8.08 -3.79
N ALA A 84 22.32 8.93 -4.82
CA ALA A 84 22.22 10.39 -4.69
C ALA A 84 20.90 10.81 -4.04
N ALA A 85 19.76 10.26 -4.48
CA ALA A 85 18.45 10.56 -3.87
C ALA A 85 18.38 10.23 -2.37
N LEU A 86 19.04 9.14 -1.94
CA LEU A 86 19.10 8.74 -0.53
C LEU A 86 20.09 9.60 0.27
N ARG A 87 21.24 9.95 -0.33
CA ARG A 87 22.23 10.86 0.26
C ARG A 87 21.62 12.23 0.52
N GLU A 88 21.00 12.83 -0.49
CA GLU A 88 20.32 14.14 -0.40
C GLU A 88 19.16 14.11 0.59
N LEU A 89 18.34 13.03 0.60
CA LEU A 89 17.27 12.87 1.59
C LEU A 89 17.81 12.89 3.04
N ARG A 90 18.95 12.24 3.27
CA ARG A 90 19.58 12.23 4.59
C ARG A 90 20.20 13.58 4.92
N GLU A 91 20.86 14.22 3.97
CA GLU A 91 21.56 15.49 4.15
C GLU A 91 20.61 16.67 4.32
N GLU A 92 19.50 16.73 3.58
CA GLU A 92 18.56 17.85 3.64
C GLU A 92 17.47 17.67 4.70
N ALA A 93 17.06 16.42 4.96
CA ALA A 93 15.89 16.13 5.79
C ALA A 93 16.15 15.21 6.99
N GLY A 94 17.37 14.66 7.16
CA GLY A 94 17.72 13.80 8.28
C GLY A 94 17.08 12.41 8.25
N ILE A 95 16.52 12.00 7.11
CA ILE A 95 15.81 10.72 6.94
C ILE A 95 16.69 9.69 6.26
N GLU A 96 16.78 8.50 6.85
CA GLU A 96 17.36 7.33 6.20
C GLU A 96 16.27 6.52 5.52
N GLY A 97 16.49 6.14 4.27
CA GLY A 97 15.46 5.54 3.44
C GLY A 97 15.94 4.37 2.59
N LYS A 98 14.97 3.64 2.04
CA LYS A 98 15.18 2.64 1.00
C LYS A 98 14.29 2.97 -0.20
N VAL A 99 14.87 3.02 -1.39
CA VAL A 99 14.14 3.21 -2.65
C VAL A 99 13.13 2.08 -2.85
N VAL A 100 11.88 2.45 -3.13
CA VAL A 100 10.78 1.54 -3.45
C VAL A 100 10.63 1.40 -4.97
N ARG A 101 10.54 2.52 -5.68
CA ARG A 101 10.40 2.57 -7.14
C ARG A 101 10.81 3.92 -7.71
N LEU A 102 11.04 3.97 -9.01
CA LEU A 102 11.07 5.20 -9.80
C LEU A 102 9.63 5.71 -9.99
N VAL A 103 9.38 6.99 -9.73
CA VAL A 103 8.06 7.63 -9.88
C VAL A 103 7.98 8.39 -11.20
N ASP A 104 8.98 9.21 -11.50
CA ASP A 104 9.00 10.05 -12.70
C ASP A 104 10.43 10.38 -13.13
N VAL A 105 10.59 10.65 -14.43
CA VAL A 105 11.78 11.27 -15.02
C VAL A 105 11.30 12.47 -15.81
N ASP A 106 11.71 13.66 -15.39
CA ASP A 106 11.28 14.91 -15.99
C ASP A 106 12.48 15.75 -16.46
N THR A 107 12.29 16.56 -17.48
CA THR A 107 13.32 17.49 -17.96
C THR A 107 12.82 18.91 -17.80
N ILE A 108 13.58 19.75 -17.10
CA ILE A 108 13.25 21.15 -16.92
C ILE A 108 14.40 22.04 -17.38
N ASP A 109 14.07 23.13 -18.06
CA ASP A 109 15.04 24.18 -18.35
C ASP A 109 14.99 25.24 -17.24
N ASN A 110 16.09 25.35 -16.50
CA ASN A 110 16.23 26.31 -15.42
C ASN A 110 17.15 27.46 -15.85
N TYR A 111 16.76 28.70 -15.54
CA TYR A 111 17.53 29.89 -15.92
C TYR A 111 18.94 29.95 -15.28
N PHE A 112 19.09 29.33 -14.11
CA PHE A 112 20.32 29.34 -13.32
C PHE A 112 21.24 28.18 -13.72
N TYR A 113 20.72 26.93 -13.68
CA TYR A 113 21.49 25.71 -13.92
C TYR A 113 21.51 25.23 -15.38
N GLY A 114 20.62 25.73 -16.23
CA GLY A 114 20.41 25.19 -17.57
C GLY A 114 19.44 24.01 -17.58
N SER A 115 19.63 23.07 -18.52
CA SER A 115 18.76 21.90 -18.65
C SER A 115 19.07 20.89 -17.55
N LEU A 116 18.04 20.39 -16.88
CA LEU A 116 18.11 19.44 -15.78
C LEU A 116 17.29 18.19 -16.09
N ALA A 117 17.81 17.01 -15.81
CA ALA A 117 17.08 15.75 -15.82
C ALA A 117 16.80 15.32 -14.37
N ILE A 118 15.57 15.53 -13.92
CA ILE A 118 15.14 15.23 -12.55
C ILE A 118 14.56 13.83 -12.51
N VAL A 119 15.19 12.97 -11.72
CA VAL A 119 14.79 11.58 -11.50
C VAL A 119 14.21 11.48 -10.09
N THR A 120 12.91 11.22 -9.99
CA THR A 120 12.21 11.21 -8.69
C THR A 120 11.88 9.78 -8.26
N TYR A 121 12.31 9.41 -7.06
CA TYR A 121 12.07 8.10 -6.47
C TYR A 121 11.07 8.17 -5.33
N GLU A 122 10.28 7.11 -5.17
CA GLU A 122 9.57 6.86 -3.92
C GLU A 122 10.54 6.20 -2.95
N VAL A 123 10.63 6.76 -1.75
CA VAL A 123 11.53 6.29 -0.70
C VAL A 123 10.73 5.97 0.55
N ARG A 124 10.95 4.76 1.08
CA ARG A 124 10.40 4.34 2.37
C ARG A 124 11.38 4.67 3.48
N PRO A 125 10.97 5.39 4.54
CA PRO A 125 11.83 5.67 5.68
C PRO A 125 12.14 4.38 6.44
N ILE A 126 13.40 4.21 6.84
CA ILE A 126 13.89 3.07 7.65
C ILE A 126 14.58 3.53 8.93
N GLY A 127 14.79 4.84 9.09
CA GLY A 127 15.46 5.44 10.23
C GLY A 127 15.56 6.96 10.07
N GLY A 128 16.23 7.60 11.02
CA GLY A 128 16.36 9.05 11.08
C GLY A 128 15.14 9.76 11.66
N ALA A 129 15.23 11.08 11.76
CA ALA A 129 14.17 11.96 12.21
C ALA A 129 14.21 13.26 11.41
N PRO A 130 13.05 13.87 11.08
CA PRO A 130 13.02 15.11 10.30
C PRO A 130 13.86 16.19 10.97
N ALA A 131 14.96 16.55 10.34
CA ALA A 131 15.85 17.63 10.76
C ALA A 131 16.37 18.35 9.53
N ALA A 132 16.26 19.68 9.51
CA ALA A 132 16.72 20.49 8.39
C ALA A 132 18.25 20.50 8.41
N GLY A 133 18.87 20.01 7.33
CA GLY A 133 20.33 19.98 7.22
C GLY A 133 20.91 21.15 6.44
N ASP A 134 22.00 20.90 5.71
CA ASP A 134 22.92 21.96 5.27
C ASP A 134 22.23 23.00 4.38
N ASP A 135 21.50 22.56 3.36
CA ASP A 135 20.83 23.44 2.38
C ASP A 135 19.33 23.66 2.64
N ALA A 136 18.79 23.09 3.72
CA ALA A 136 17.39 23.23 4.13
C ALA A 136 17.22 24.17 5.34
N GLU A 137 16.33 25.15 5.24
CA GLU A 137 15.95 26.09 6.32
C GLU A 137 15.00 25.41 7.30
N ASP A 138 14.16 24.52 6.79
CA ASP A 138 13.09 23.85 7.52
C ASP A 138 12.75 22.53 6.81
N VAL A 139 12.18 21.58 7.54
CA VAL A 139 11.71 20.29 7.02
C VAL A 139 10.41 19.91 7.71
N ARG A 140 9.37 19.62 6.92
CA ARG A 140 8.04 19.33 7.46
C ARG A 140 7.28 18.36 6.58
N PHE A 141 6.36 17.65 7.21
CA PHE A 141 5.32 16.88 6.52
C PHE A 141 4.13 17.78 6.21
N PHE A 142 3.63 17.71 4.97
CA PHE A 142 2.44 18.43 4.50
C PHE A 142 1.41 17.45 3.95
N PRO A 143 0.12 17.59 4.27
CA PRO A 143 -0.92 16.77 3.65
C PRO A 143 -0.85 16.84 2.13
N VAL A 144 -0.90 15.69 1.45
CA VAL A 144 -0.86 15.66 -0.03
C VAL A 144 -2.03 16.38 -0.70
N SER A 145 -3.10 16.64 0.07
CA SER A 145 -4.26 17.44 -0.35
C SER A 145 -4.08 18.95 -0.17
N GLU A 146 -3.07 19.39 0.59
CA GLU A 146 -2.87 20.79 0.97
C GLU A 146 -1.37 21.15 0.91
N LEU A 147 -0.83 21.13 -0.30
CA LEU A 147 0.58 21.43 -0.54
C LEU A 147 0.82 22.95 -0.56
N PRO A 148 1.96 23.42 0.01
CA PRO A 148 2.41 24.78 -0.24
C PRO A 148 2.87 24.95 -1.70
N PRO A 149 3.03 26.19 -2.19
CA PRO A 149 3.67 26.42 -3.49
C PRO A 149 5.06 25.79 -3.55
N LEU A 150 5.32 24.98 -4.58
CA LEU A 150 6.58 24.27 -4.73
C LEU A 150 7.55 25.03 -5.65
N ALA A 151 8.85 24.89 -5.38
CA ALA A 151 9.90 25.55 -6.13
C ALA A 151 9.97 25.08 -7.61
N TRP A 152 9.56 23.84 -7.89
CA TRP A 152 9.63 23.25 -9.22
C TRP A 152 8.35 22.50 -9.59
N SER A 153 7.89 22.71 -10.82
CA SER A 153 6.72 22.01 -11.39
C SER A 153 6.93 20.49 -11.52
N SER A 154 8.17 20.03 -11.65
CA SER A 154 8.50 18.61 -11.65
C SER A 154 8.15 17.93 -10.33
N ASN A 155 8.27 18.64 -9.19
CA ASN A 155 7.85 18.11 -7.88
C ASN A 155 6.33 17.97 -7.82
N GLU A 156 5.57 18.96 -8.29
CA GLU A 156 4.09 18.89 -8.36
C GLU A 156 3.63 17.70 -9.23
N LYS A 157 4.26 17.53 -10.40
CA LYS A 157 3.99 16.41 -11.30
C LYS A 157 4.28 15.07 -10.63
N ALA A 158 5.44 14.93 -9.98
CA ALA A 158 5.84 13.69 -9.32
C ALA A 158 4.92 13.34 -8.14
N ILE A 159 4.53 14.33 -7.32
CA ILE A 159 3.57 14.12 -6.22
C ILE A 159 2.20 13.71 -6.75
N ARG A 160 1.72 14.34 -7.84
CA ARG A 160 0.46 13.94 -8.48
C ARG A 160 0.51 12.50 -8.99
N LEU A 161 1.60 12.10 -9.66
CA LEU A 161 1.78 10.71 -10.11
C LEU A 161 1.80 9.74 -8.93
N TYR A 162 2.46 10.11 -7.83
CA TYR A 162 2.43 9.32 -6.59
C TYR A 162 1.00 9.14 -6.06
N ILE A 163 0.22 10.22 -5.96
CA ILE A 163 -1.18 10.16 -5.53
C ILE A 163 -2.00 9.27 -6.46
N ASP A 164 -1.79 9.39 -7.77
CA ASP A 164 -2.49 8.58 -8.78
C ASP A 164 -2.16 7.08 -8.63
N PHE A 165 -0.90 6.72 -8.33
CA PHE A 165 -0.52 5.34 -8.06
C PHE A 165 -1.23 4.75 -6.83
N TYR A 166 -1.51 5.56 -5.82
CA TYR A 166 -2.12 5.10 -4.56
C TYR A 166 -3.61 5.40 -4.43
N ARG A 167 -4.22 6.08 -5.41
CA ARG A 167 -5.62 6.55 -5.38
C ARG A 167 -6.60 5.47 -4.98
N ASP A 168 -6.57 4.33 -5.67
CA ASP A 168 -7.52 3.22 -5.43
C ASP A 168 -7.28 2.57 -4.06
N THR A 169 -6.02 2.44 -3.66
CA THR A 169 -5.63 1.88 -2.36
C THR A 169 -6.12 2.78 -1.22
N TRP A 170 -5.93 4.09 -1.36
CA TRP A 170 -6.39 5.08 -0.39
C TRP A 170 -7.91 5.16 -0.32
N ALA A 171 -8.60 5.14 -1.46
CA ALA A 171 -10.06 5.10 -1.52
C ALA A 171 -10.61 3.84 -0.83
N MET A 172 -9.96 2.68 -1.01
CA MET A 172 -10.31 1.44 -0.32
C MET A 172 -10.13 1.58 1.21
N ILE A 173 -9.00 2.12 1.66
CA ILE A 173 -8.72 2.33 3.09
C ILE A 173 -9.73 3.31 3.71
N ASP A 174 -10.09 4.38 2.99
CA ASP A 174 -11.04 5.39 3.46
C ASP A 174 -12.47 4.85 3.56
N SER A 175 -12.93 4.15 2.52
CA SER A 175 -14.20 3.41 2.55
C SER A 175 -14.23 2.50 3.79
N TYR A 176 -13.13 1.78 4.02
CA TYR A 176 -13.04 0.90 5.17
C TYR A 176 -13.11 1.62 6.52
N ARG A 177 -12.33 2.68 6.72
CA ARG A 177 -12.36 3.49 7.96
C ARG A 177 -13.76 4.04 8.23
N GLN A 178 -14.49 4.42 7.19
CA GLN A 178 -15.87 4.89 7.32
C GLN A 178 -16.84 3.77 7.72
N LEU A 179 -16.68 2.57 7.16
CA LEU A 179 -17.57 1.43 7.43
C LEU A 179 -17.24 0.71 8.75
N PHE A 180 -16.00 0.84 9.24
CA PHE A 180 -15.47 0.16 10.42
C PHE A 180 -14.62 1.09 11.30
N PRO A 181 -15.20 2.17 11.85
CA PRO A 181 -14.48 3.12 12.69
C PRO A 181 -13.90 2.51 13.97
N GLU A 182 -14.44 1.36 14.38
CA GLU A 182 -13.97 0.55 15.50
C GLU A 182 -12.68 -0.24 15.28
N ILE A 183 -12.15 -0.30 14.07
CA ILE A 183 -10.94 -1.07 13.75
C ILE A 183 -9.76 -0.11 13.74
N ASP A 184 -8.77 -0.40 14.59
CA ASP A 184 -7.65 0.51 14.87
C ASP A 184 -6.91 0.92 13.59
N ALA A 185 -6.84 2.23 13.34
CA ALA A 185 -6.30 2.81 12.13
C ALA A 185 -4.79 2.50 11.95
N LEU A 186 -4.08 2.26 13.05
CA LEU A 186 -2.66 1.88 13.09
C LEU A 186 -2.40 0.49 12.47
N ALA A 187 -3.38 -0.41 12.45
CA ALA A 187 -3.23 -1.73 11.82
C ALA A 187 -3.30 -1.69 10.28
N LEU A 188 -3.67 -0.54 9.69
CA LEU A 188 -3.92 -0.39 8.26
C LEU A 188 -2.76 0.30 7.50
N GLY A 189 -1.86 1.01 8.22
CA GLY A 189 -0.77 1.82 7.64
C GLY A 189 0.32 1.00 6.95
N ASP A 190 0.67 -0.16 7.51
CA ASP A 190 1.74 -1.02 7.01
C ASP A 190 1.36 -1.86 5.76
N MET A 191 0.09 -1.79 5.30
CA MET A 191 -0.49 -2.77 4.37
C MET A 191 -0.69 -2.27 2.94
N ALA A 192 -0.35 -1.02 2.64
CA ALA A 192 -0.43 -0.43 1.28
C ALA A 192 0.69 -0.90 0.32
N GLN A 193 1.31 -2.06 0.57
CA GLN A 193 2.46 -2.56 -0.19
C GLN A 193 2.03 -3.63 -1.21
N GLY A 194 1.68 -3.18 -2.42
CA GLY A 194 1.42 -4.02 -3.58
C GLY A 194 0.24 -5.00 -3.43
N ALA A 195 0.08 -5.89 -4.42
CA ALA A 195 -1.05 -6.83 -4.47
C ALA A 195 -1.15 -7.76 -3.24
N GLN A 196 -0.02 -8.11 -2.61
CA GLN A 196 0.00 -8.98 -1.43
C GLN A 196 -0.42 -8.24 -0.15
N GLY A 197 -0.04 -6.96 0.00
CA GLY A 197 -0.49 -6.12 1.10
C GLY A 197 -2.01 -5.95 1.11
N GLN A 198 -2.60 -5.82 -0.09
CA GLN A 198 -4.04 -5.74 -0.26
C GLN A 198 -4.78 -7.02 0.18
N LYS A 199 -4.27 -8.21 -0.18
CA LYS A 199 -4.88 -9.49 0.26
C LYS A 199 -4.85 -9.69 1.77
N ASN A 200 -3.73 -9.31 2.39
CA ASN A 200 -3.56 -9.37 3.84
C ASN A 200 -4.52 -8.44 4.57
N PHE A 201 -4.65 -7.20 4.08
CA PHE A 201 -5.59 -6.21 4.59
C PHE A 201 -7.02 -6.78 4.65
N LEU A 202 -7.51 -7.34 3.54
CA LEU A 202 -8.87 -7.85 3.43
C LEU A 202 -9.17 -9.03 4.36
N SER A 203 -8.20 -9.91 4.52
CA SER A 203 -8.30 -11.04 5.44
C SER A 203 -8.36 -10.55 6.89
N ASN A 204 -7.52 -9.57 7.26
CA ASN A 204 -7.50 -8.97 8.59
C ASN A 204 -8.80 -8.24 8.92
N VAL A 205 -9.34 -7.51 7.95
CA VAL A 205 -10.64 -6.85 8.01
C VAL A 205 -11.74 -7.85 8.37
N LEU A 206 -11.86 -8.94 7.60
CA LEU A 206 -12.92 -9.93 7.79
C LEU A 206 -12.77 -10.65 9.14
N VAL A 207 -11.52 -10.95 9.53
CA VAL A 207 -11.17 -11.50 10.84
C VAL A 207 -11.67 -10.61 11.97
N ALA A 208 -11.42 -9.30 11.90
CA ALA A 208 -11.86 -8.34 12.91
C ALA A 208 -13.40 -8.21 12.97
N ILE A 209 -14.08 -8.27 11.82
CA ILE A 209 -15.55 -8.30 11.76
C ILE A 209 -16.10 -9.54 12.46
N ILE A 210 -15.57 -10.72 12.12
CA ILE A 210 -16.01 -11.98 12.73
C ILE A 210 -15.76 -11.93 14.24
N GLU A 211 -14.59 -11.47 14.67
CA GLU A 211 -14.23 -11.39 16.09
C GLU A 211 -15.15 -10.46 16.89
N LYS A 212 -15.35 -9.23 16.41
CA LYS A 212 -16.17 -8.24 17.12
C LYS A 212 -17.65 -8.61 17.15
N ASN A 213 -18.15 -9.31 16.12
CA ASN A 213 -19.58 -9.57 15.93
C ASN A 213 -19.97 -11.04 16.12
N ALA A 214 -19.06 -11.93 16.57
CA ALA A 214 -19.30 -13.38 16.65
C ALA A 214 -20.58 -13.75 17.41
N ALA A 215 -20.86 -13.05 18.51
CA ALA A 215 -22.04 -13.30 19.34
C ALA A 215 -23.34 -12.91 18.63
N GLU A 216 -23.34 -11.79 17.90
CA GLU A 216 -24.49 -11.33 17.11
C GLU A 216 -24.70 -12.23 15.89
N ILE A 217 -23.65 -12.51 15.12
CA ILE A 217 -23.67 -13.43 13.98
C ILE A 217 -24.24 -14.79 14.40
N THR A 218 -23.80 -15.32 15.54
CA THR A 218 -24.31 -16.60 16.07
C THR A 218 -25.78 -16.50 16.47
N ARG A 219 -26.20 -15.40 17.11
CA ARG A 219 -27.58 -15.22 17.55
C ARG A 219 -28.55 -15.14 16.37
N GLU A 220 -28.19 -14.35 15.35
CA GLU A 220 -28.98 -14.24 14.11
C GLU A 220 -29.01 -15.56 13.35
N TRP A 221 -27.88 -16.26 13.27
CA TRP A 221 -27.81 -17.58 12.67
C TRP A 221 -28.71 -18.60 13.38
N VAL A 222 -28.67 -18.68 14.72
CA VAL A 222 -29.56 -19.57 15.49
C VAL A 222 -31.02 -19.24 15.23
N HIS A 223 -31.38 -17.95 15.17
CA HIS A 223 -32.73 -17.52 14.86
C HIS A 223 -33.17 -17.97 13.46
N GLU A 224 -32.30 -17.83 12.45
CA GLU A 224 -32.58 -18.29 11.09
C GLU A 224 -32.68 -19.82 10.99
N VAL A 225 -31.83 -20.57 11.69
CA VAL A 225 -31.90 -22.04 11.78
C VAL A 225 -33.22 -22.48 12.39
N ARG A 226 -33.66 -21.89 13.51
CA ARG A 226 -34.96 -22.18 14.14
C ARG A 226 -36.14 -21.95 13.19
N THR A 227 -36.02 -20.95 12.33
CA THR A 227 -37.08 -20.53 11.42
C THR A 227 -37.14 -21.39 10.17
N ARG A 228 -35.98 -21.69 9.57
CA ARG A 228 -35.88 -22.41 8.28
C ARG A 228 -35.76 -23.93 8.43
N ILE A 229 -35.28 -24.40 9.58
CA ILE A 229 -35.03 -25.82 9.86
C ILE A 229 -35.63 -26.15 11.24
N PRO A 230 -36.98 -26.18 11.38
CA PRO A 230 -37.64 -26.25 12.68
C PRO A 230 -37.22 -27.45 13.54
N VAL A 231 -36.89 -28.58 12.91
CA VAL A 231 -36.39 -29.80 13.58
C VAL A 231 -35.13 -29.55 14.41
N LEU A 232 -34.29 -28.58 14.03
CA LEU A 232 -33.08 -28.23 14.76
C LEU A 232 -33.32 -27.28 15.95
N SER A 233 -34.54 -26.78 16.13
CA SER A 233 -34.83 -25.76 17.15
C SER A 233 -34.54 -26.22 18.57
N VAL A 234 -34.78 -27.50 18.85
CA VAL A 234 -34.53 -28.13 20.16
C VAL A 234 -33.04 -28.27 20.47
N HIS A 235 -32.17 -28.23 19.44
CA HIS A 235 -30.70 -28.31 19.57
C HIS A 235 -30.01 -26.96 19.38
N ALA A 236 -30.76 -25.86 19.40
CA ALA A 236 -30.27 -24.52 19.08
C ALA A 236 -29.09 -24.06 19.95
N GLU A 237 -29.03 -24.47 21.23
CA GLU A 237 -27.94 -24.13 22.14
C GLU A 237 -26.63 -24.80 21.72
N TYR A 238 -26.65 -26.11 21.53
CA TYR A 238 -25.51 -26.90 21.03
C TYR A 238 -25.04 -26.40 19.66
N LEU A 239 -25.99 -26.17 18.74
CA LEU A 239 -25.69 -25.61 17.42
C LEU A 239 -25.04 -24.23 17.54
N GLY A 240 -25.49 -23.38 18.47
CA GLY A 240 -24.89 -22.08 18.75
C GLY A 240 -23.43 -22.19 19.23
N GLU A 241 -23.12 -23.14 20.09
CA GLU A 241 -21.74 -23.43 20.51
C GLU A 241 -20.87 -23.93 19.36
N MET A 242 -21.39 -24.86 18.55
CA MET A 242 -20.73 -25.34 17.36
C MET A 242 -20.43 -24.18 16.40
N ASN A 243 -21.39 -23.29 16.16
CA ASN A 243 -21.19 -22.14 15.27
C ASN A 243 -20.12 -21.18 15.80
N ARG A 244 -20.03 -20.95 17.12
CA ARG A 244 -18.91 -20.18 17.69
C ARG A 244 -17.55 -20.83 17.41
N LYS A 245 -17.46 -22.17 17.46
CA LYS A 245 -16.25 -22.92 17.06
C LYS A 245 -15.95 -22.75 15.56
N VAL A 246 -16.99 -22.79 14.71
CA VAL A 246 -16.89 -22.54 13.26
C VAL A 246 -16.34 -21.15 12.98
N LEU A 247 -16.93 -20.10 13.56
CA LEU A 247 -16.47 -18.72 13.39
C LEU A 247 -15.01 -18.55 13.85
N LYS A 248 -14.63 -19.19 14.96
CA LYS A 248 -13.23 -19.21 15.43
C LYS A 248 -12.29 -19.90 14.43
N ALA A 249 -12.71 -21.00 13.83
CA ALA A 249 -11.93 -21.73 12.82
C ALA A 249 -11.78 -20.93 11.54
N VAL A 250 -12.86 -20.29 11.06
CA VAL A 250 -12.83 -19.40 9.90
C VAL A 250 -11.87 -18.24 10.14
N ARG A 251 -11.97 -17.59 11.31
CA ARG A 251 -11.07 -16.51 11.71
C ARG A 251 -9.60 -16.94 11.65
N GLN A 252 -9.25 -18.06 12.26
CA GLN A 252 -7.87 -18.55 12.28
C GLN A 252 -7.38 -18.96 10.88
N GLY A 253 -8.23 -19.57 10.06
CA GLY A 253 -7.87 -19.96 8.69
C GLY A 253 -7.71 -18.78 7.71
N LEU A 254 -8.28 -17.62 8.02
CA LEU A 254 -8.10 -16.40 7.24
C LEU A 254 -6.78 -15.66 7.57
N GLN A 255 -6.25 -15.82 8.79
CA GLN A 255 -4.96 -15.24 9.18
C GLN A 255 -3.81 -16.07 8.56
N GLU A 256 -3.16 -15.57 7.51
CA GLU A 256 -2.10 -16.27 6.74
C GLU A 256 -0.85 -16.70 7.54
N ARG A 257 -0.75 -16.35 8.84
CA ARG A 257 0.37 -16.75 9.70
C ARG A 257 0.07 -18.02 10.51
N GLY A 258 0.35 -19.17 9.92
CA GLY A 258 0.87 -20.36 10.62
C GLY A 258 0.03 -21.02 11.73
N GLY A 259 -1.18 -20.58 12.00
CA GLY A 259 -2.08 -21.23 12.94
C GLY A 259 -2.85 -22.34 12.25
N SER A 260 -2.32 -23.57 12.25
CA SER A 260 -3.11 -24.76 11.93
C SER A 260 -4.27 -24.86 12.92
N PHE A 261 -5.45 -24.31 12.61
CA PHE A 261 -6.65 -24.67 13.36
C PHE A 261 -6.79 -26.18 13.28
N ASP A 262 -6.86 -26.84 14.42
CA ASP A 262 -7.03 -28.29 14.46
C ASP A 262 -8.48 -28.63 14.09
N TYR A 263 -8.72 -28.80 12.80
CA TYR A 263 -10.04 -29.14 12.27
C TYR A 263 -10.51 -30.53 12.73
N LEU A 264 -9.62 -31.39 13.26
CA LEU A 264 -9.99 -32.69 13.84
C LEU A 264 -10.96 -32.52 15.00
N ARG A 265 -10.97 -31.38 15.69
CA ARG A 265 -11.93 -31.09 16.77
C ARG A 265 -13.39 -31.10 16.29
N PHE A 266 -13.64 -30.86 15.01
CA PHE A 266 -15.00 -30.97 14.47
C PHE A 266 -15.47 -32.43 14.32
N LYS A 267 -14.56 -33.39 14.42
CA LYS A 267 -14.91 -34.82 14.44
C LYS A 267 -15.73 -35.18 15.68
N ASP A 268 -15.37 -34.64 16.83
CA ASP A 268 -16.15 -34.83 18.08
C ASP A 268 -17.54 -34.22 17.95
N ASN A 269 -17.64 -33.02 17.34
CA ASN A 269 -18.93 -32.41 17.02
C ASN A 269 -19.78 -33.29 16.09
N GLY A 270 -19.15 -33.97 15.12
CA GLY A 270 -19.81 -34.94 14.25
C GLY A 270 -20.42 -36.12 15.02
N ARG A 271 -19.65 -36.71 15.95
CA ARG A 271 -20.12 -37.81 16.81
C ARG A 271 -21.28 -37.36 17.71
N ASP A 272 -21.18 -36.16 18.28
CA ASP A 272 -22.23 -35.59 19.12
C ASP A 272 -23.51 -35.32 18.33
N LEU A 273 -23.42 -34.84 17.09
CA LEU A 273 -24.59 -34.68 16.20
C LEU A 273 -25.32 -36.02 15.99
N ARG A 274 -24.59 -37.12 15.77
CA ARG A 274 -25.18 -38.46 15.64
C ARG A 274 -25.82 -38.94 16.94
N ARG A 275 -25.15 -38.72 18.09
CA ARG A 275 -25.70 -39.08 19.41
C ARG A 275 -26.99 -38.33 19.75
N LEU A 276 -27.11 -37.09 19.27
CA LEU A 276 -28.29 -36.25 19.42
C LEU A 276 -29.38 -36.54 18.38
N ASP A 277 -29.19 -37.53 17.51
CA ASP A 277 -30.11 -37.91 16.41
C ASP A 277 -30.42 -36.75 15.45
N ILE A 278 -29.43 -35.88 15.23
CA ILE A 278 -29.56 -34.73 14.34
C ILE A 278 -29.20 -35.16 12.92
N GLY A 279 -30.17 -35.15 12.01
CA GLY A 279 -29.95 -35.49 10.60
C GLY A 279 -28.83 -34.67 9.95
N PHE A 280 -27.81 -35.34 9.42
CA PHE A 280 -26.68 -34.67 8.76
C PHE A 280 -27.09 -33.73 7.59
N PRO A 281 -28.12 -34.03 6.77
CA PRO A 281 -28.62 -33.08 5.77
C PRO A 281 -29.06 -31.73 6.37
N ASP A 282 -29.68 -31.75 7.55
CA ASP A 282 -30.09 -30.53 8.26
C ASP A 282 -28.88 -29.75 8.78
N VAL A 283 -27.83 -30.45 9.22
CA VAL A 283 -26.55 -29.84 9.61
C VAL A 283 -25.91 -29.13 8.42
N LEU A 284 -25.90 -29.74 7.22
CA LEU A 284 -25.38 -29.10 6.01
C LEU A 284 -26.14 -27.81 5.67
N ASN A 285 -27.47 -27.83 5.79
CA ASN A 285 -28.30 -26.63 5.62
C ASN A 285 -27.97 -25.57 6.68
N ALA A 286 -27.80 -25.95 7.95
CA ALA A 286 -27.41 -25.04 9.01
C ALA A 286 -26.02 -24.42 8.76
N MET A 287 -25.05 -25.18 8.26
CA MET A 287 -23.72 -24.69 7.89
C MET A 287 -23.77 -23.72 6.70
N ALA A 288 -24.62 -23.97 5.70
CA ALA A 288 -24.84 -23.03 4.61
C ALA A 288 -25.42 -21.70 5.10
N LEU A 289 -26.37 -21.74 6.05
CA LEU A 289 -26.91 -20.55 6.72
C LEU A 289 -25.84 -19.82 7.53
N SER A 290 -24.92 -20.54 8.18
CA SER A 290 -23.81 -19.93 8.94
C SER A 290 -22.91 -19.10 8.04
N ARG A 291 -22.51 -19.66 6.89
CA ARG A 291 -21.74 -18.93 5.88
C ARG A 291 -22.48 -17.69 5.37
N LYS A 292 -23.80 -17.81 5.15
CA LYS A 292 -24.66 -16.68 4.76
C LYS A 292 -24.69 -15.61 5.85
N SER A 293 -24.81 -15.97 7.13
CA SER A 293 -24.85 -15.01 8.24
C SER A 293 -23.58 -14.17 8.35
N ILE A 294 -22.40 -14.76 8.08
CA ILE A 294 -21.14 -14.00 7.97
C ILE A 294 -21.28 -12.91 6.90
N TRP A 295 -21.73 -13.28 5.69
CA TRP A 295 -21.87 -12.34 4.57
C TRP A 295 -22.97 -11.31 4.78
N MET A 296 -24.09 -11.67 5.40
CA MET A 296 -25.16 -10.71 5.69
C MET A 296 -24.69 -9.59 6.61
N HIS A 297 -23.83 -9.91 7.59
CA HIS A 297 -23.24 -8.89 8.47
C HIS A 297 -22.27 -7.96 7.74
N VAL A 298 -21.50 -8.52 6.80
CA VAL A 298 -20.59 -7.79 5.91
C VAL A 298 -21.38 -6.88 4.96
N ILE A 299 -22.43 -7.40 4.30
CA ILE A 299 -23.24 -6.67 3.31
C ILE A 299 -24.10 -5.57 3.95
N ARG A 300 -24.67 -5.81 5.15
CA ARG A 300 -25.46 -4.78 5.88
C ARG A 300 -24.66 -3.52 6.18
N LYS A 301 -23.33 -3.62 6.25
CA LYS A 301 -22.42 -2.49 6.38
C LYS A 301 -22.07 -1.81 5.04
N LYS A 302 -22.82 -2.07 3.95
CA LYS A 302 -22.69 -1.42 2.62
C LYS A 302 -21.31 -1.57 1.94
N ILE A 303 -20.61 -2.69 2.15
CA ILE A 303 -19.27 -2.95 1.58
C ILE A 303 -19.29 -3.35 0.08
N LEU A 304 -20.33 -3.01 -0.71
CA LEU A 304 -20.45 -3.48 -2.11
C LEU A 304 -20.76 -2.35 -3.09
N SER A 305 -20.19 -1.18 -2.85
CA SER A 305 -20.42 0.02 -3.66
C SER A 305 -19.38 0.23 -4.77
N SER A 306 -18.20 -0.39 -4.69
CA SER A 306 -17.13 -0.25 -5.68
C SER A 306 -16.82 -1.56 -6.44
N PRO A 307 -16.39 -1.50 -7.72
CA PRO A 307 -15.93 -2.68 -8.47
C PRO A 307 -14.81 -3.44 -7.77
N MET A 308 -13.94 -2.74 -7.04
CA MET A 308 -12.85 -3.34 -6.28
C MET A 308 -13.39 -4.09 -5.06
N GLU A 309 -14.38 -3.54 -4.36
CA GLU A 309 -15.06 -4.18 -3.23
C GLU A 309 -15.76 -5.50 -3.64
N ILE A 310 -16.25 -5.58 -4.88
CA ILE A 310 -16.82 -6.81 -5.46
C ILE A 310 -15.74 -7.88 -5.67
N TYR A 311 -14.62 -7.54 -6.29
CA TYR A 311 -13.52 -8.49 -6.53
C TYR A 311 -12.96 -9.06 -5.21
N ILE A 312 -12.80 -8.18 -4.24
CA ILE A 312 -12.39 -8.48 -2.87
C ILE A 312 -13.35 -9.48 -2.21
N THR A 313 -14.66 -9.21 -2.33
CA THR A 313 -15.71 -10.09 -1.80
C THR A 313 -15.65 -11.47 -2.43
N LEU A 314 -15.37 -11.57 -3.73
CA LEU A 314 -15.24 -12.84 -4.44
C LEU A 314 -14.03 -13.66 -3.97
N GLU A 315 -12.86 -13.03 -3.81
CA GLU A 315 -11.66 -13.72 -3.32
C GLU A 315 -11.85 -14.25 -1.90
N LEU A 316 -12.37 -13.42 -1.00
CA LEU A 316 -12.67 -13.82 0.38
C LEU A 316 -13.73 -14.92 0.43
N ASN A 317 -14.75 -14.88 -0.43
CA ASN A 317 -15.78 -15.91 -0.51
C ASN A 317 -15.20 -17.27 -0.87
N ASN A 318 -14.27 -17.33 -1.84
CA ASN A 318 -13.60 -18.57 -2.19
C ASN A 318 -12.81 -19.16 -1.01
N ARG A 319 -12.14 -18.33 -0.21
CA ARG A 319 -11.41 -18.78 0.98
C ARG A 319 -12.35 -19.31 2.06
N ILE A 320 -13.46 -18.60 2.34
CA ILE A 320 -14.45 -19.06 3.33
C ILE A 320 -15.08 -20.38 2.89
N ILE A 321 -15.40 -20.54 1.60
CA ILE A 321 -15.94 -21.81 1.06
C ILE A 321 -15.00 -22.96 1.40
N PHE A 322 -13.72 -22.83 1.07
CA PHE A 322 -12.72 -23.88 1.35
C PHE A 322 -12.61 -24.20 2.85
N LEU A 323 -12.70 -23.20 3.72
CA LEU A 323 -12.68 -23.39 5.17
C LEU A 323 -13.92 -24.16 5.66
N TYR A 324 -15.10 -23.84 5.14
CA TYR A 324 -16.33 -24.56 5.46
C TYR A 324 -16.30 -26.01 4.94
N ASP A 325 -15.77 -26.24 3.74
CA ASP A 325 -15.65 -27.60 3.17
C ASP A 325 -14.78 -28.49 4.05
N ARG A 326 -13.66 -27.97 4.58
CA ARG A 326 -12.82 -28.70 5.56
C ARG A 326 -13.57 -29.00 6.86
N ILE A 327 -14.32 -28.03 7.39
CA ILE A 327 -15.13 -28.24 8.60
C ILE A 327 -16.18 -29.32 8.37
N ILE A 328 -16.91 -29.25 7.25
CA ILE A 328 -17.94 -30.22 6.87
C ILE A 328 -17.35 -31.61 6.69
N TYR A 329 -16.16 -31.74 6.10
CA TYR A 329 -15.44 -33.01 5.98
C TYR A 329 -15.18 -33.65 7.35
N HIS A 330 -14.70 -32.89 8.33
CA HIS A 330 -14.45 -33.45 9.67
C HIS A 330 -15.73 -33.74 10.45
N LEU A 331 -16.78 -32.91 10.28
CA LEU A 331 -18.11 -33.20 10.83
C LEU A 331 -18.67 -34.50 10.27
N SER A 332 -18.59 -34.72 8.95
CA SER A 332 -19.10 -35.94 8.32
C SER A 332 -18.31 -37.16 8.74
N ALA A 333 -16.97 -37.07 8.79
CA ALA A 333 -16.11 -38.15 9.26
C ALA A 333 -16.46 -38.56 10.70
N GLY A 334 -16.74 -37.60 11.58
CA GLY A 334 -17.17 -37.87 12.95
C GLY A 334 -18.59 -38.41 13.04
N TYR A 335 -19.50 -37.96 12.18
CA TYR A 335 -20.89 -38.44 12.15
C TYR A 335 -21.00 -39.89 11.67
N MET A 336 -20.08 -40.35 10.81
CA MET A 336 -20.10 -41.73 10.31
C MET A 336 -19.51 -42.76 11.28
N GLU A 337 -18.71 -42.32 12.24
CA GLU A 337 -18.22 -43.13 13.37
C GLU A 337 -19.31 -43.35 14.41
#